data_AF-A0AAX4FJI9-F1
#
_entry.id   AF-A0AAX4FJI9-F1
#
_cell.length_a   1.000
_cell.length_b   1.000
_cell.length_c   1.000
_cell.angle_alpha   90.00
_cell.angle_beta   90.00
_cell.angle_gamma   90.00
#
_symmetry.space_group_name_H-M   'P 1'
#
loop_
_entity.id
_entity.type
_entity.pdbx_description
1 polymer ?
#
loop_
_entity_poly.entity_id
_entity_poly.type
_entity_poly.pdbx_seq_one_letter_code
_entity_poly.pdbx_strand_id
1 'polypeptide(L)'
;MNIGSQITARTVTVTSGDTGRAHSKVSVELSARPDPRWQSCFHFVVQGRDGFYMEGRPIFDQSNFEAVVPAGQVDAFRHELPEVLALTNTLARAQAIKDADRR
;
A
#
# COMPACT_ATOMS: atom_id res chain seq x y z
N MET A 1 14.86 -14.45 14.88
CA MET A 1 14.50 -13.27 14.07
C MET A 1 13.47 -13.73 13.03
N ASN A 2 12.18 -13.50 13.29
CA ASN A 2 11.15 -13.82 12.30
C ASN A 2 11.18 -12.73 11.24
N ILE A 3 11.75 -13.07 10.08
CA ILE A 3 11.59 -12.28 8.87
C ILE A 3 10.10 -12.36 8.55
N GLY A 4 9.37 -11.29 8.84
CA GLY A 4 7.92 -11.23 8.69
C GLY A 4 7.49 -11.72 7.31
N SER A 5 6.39 -12.48 7.28
CA SER A 5 5.75 -12.96 6.07
C SER A 5 5.45 -11.80 5.12
N GLN A 6 5.52 -12.08 3.81
CA GLN A 6 5.24 -11.10 2.77
C GLN A 6 3.78 -10.64 2.86
N ILE A 7 3.57 -9.33 2.99
CA ILE A 7 2.23 -8.72 2.98
C ILE A 7 1.76 -8.61 1.52
N THR A 8 0.60 -9.18 1.21
CA THR A 8 -0.03 -9.14 -0.12
C THR A 8 -1.45 -8.57 -0.02
N ALA A 9 -2.02 -8.13 -1.14
CA ALA A 9 -3.43 -7.76 -1.20
C ALA A 9 -4.29 -9.04 -1.29
N ARG A 10 -5.33 -9.13 -0.46
CA ARG A 10 -6.35 -10.18 -0.48
C ARG A 10 -7.55 -9.77 -1.31
N THR A 11 -8.06 -8.56 -1.08
CA THR A 11 -9.26 -8.04 -1.72
C THR A 11 -9.10 -6.54 -1.94
N VAL A 12 -9.56 -6.06 -3.10
CA VAL A 12 -9.57 -4.63 -3.46
C VAL A 12 -11.00 -4.22 -3.75
N THR A 13 -11.63 -3.54 -2.79
CA THR A 13 -12.97 -3.00 -2.91
C THR A 13 -12.89 -1.57 -3.42
N VAL A 14 -13.69 -1.25 -4.43
CA VAL A 14 -13.78 0.10 -5.00
C VAL A 14 -15.18 0.62 -4.75
N THR A 15 -15.26 1.75 -4.07
CA THR A 15 -16.49 2.52 -3.89
C THR A 15 -16.40 3.76 -4.76
N SER A 16 -17.13 3.75 -5.88
CA SER A 16 -17.28 4.93 -6.73
C SER A 16 -17.87 6.07 -5.91
N GLY A 17 -17.33 7.29 -6.05
CA GLY A 17 -18.01 8.47 -5.53
C GLY A 17 -19.36 8.64 -6.21
N ASP A 18 -20.38 9.11 -5.48
CA ASP A 18 -21.71 9.40 -6.04
C ASP A 18 -21.60 10.30 -7.29
N THR A 19 -22.55 10.10 -8.20
CA THR A 19 -22.67 10.68 -9.54
C THR A 19 -21.93 12.01 -9.73
N GLY A 20 -20.83 11.97 -10.50
CA GLY A 20 -20.12 13.16 -10.98
C GLY A 20 -18.77 13.46 -10.31
N ARG A 21 -18.30 12.67 -9.33
CA ARG A 21 -16.95 12.86 -8.77
C ARG A 21 -15.86 12.15 -9.60
N ALA A 22 -14.75 12.84 -9.83
CA ALA A 22 -13.58 12.35 -10.57
C ALA A 22 -12.72 11.32 -9.78
N HIS A 23 -13.22 10.80 -8.66
CA HIS A 23 -12.44 10.09 -7.65
C HIS A 23 -13.21 8.88 -7.09
N SER A 24 -12.48 7.82 -6.77
CA SER A 24 -12.98 6.58 -6.19
C SER A 24 -12.27 6.31 -4.87
N LYS A 25 -13.02 5.87 -3.85
CA LYS A 25 -12.42 5.34 -2.63
C LYS A 25 -12.07 3.88 -2.87
N VAL A 26 -10.83 3.51 -2.61
CA VAL A 26 -10.36 2.12 -2.65
C VAL A 26 -10.07 1.65 -1.24
N SER A 27 -10.52 0.45 -0.90
CA SER A 27 -10.20 -0.25 0.33
C SER A 27 -9.51 -1.55 -0.03
N VAL A 28 -8.31 -1.75 0.52
CA VAL A 28 -7.47 -2.91 0.24
C VAL A 28 -7.29 -3.70 1.53
N GLU A 29 -7.78 -4.93 1.51
CA GLU A 29 -7.49 -5.91 2.55
C GLU A 29 -6.12 -6.53 2.30
N LEU A 30 -5.28 -6.55 3.31
CA LEU A 30 -3.92 -7.07 3.32
C LEU A 30 -3.85 -8.43 4.01
N SER A 31 -2.85 -9.23 3.65
CA SER A 31 -2.67 -10.56 4.21
C SER A 31 -2.25 -10.60 5.68
N ALA A 32 -1.76 -9.48 6.21
CA ALA A 32 -1.42 -9.26 7.59
C ALA A 32 -1.50 -7.77 7.96
N ARG A 33 -1.53 -7.47 9.26
CA ARG A 33 -1.46 -6.09 9.78
C ARG A 33 -0.07 -5.50 9.54
N PRO A 34 0.07 -4.40 8.77
CA PRO A 34 1.35 -3.77 8.54
C PRO A 34 1.84 -3.05 9.81
N ASP A 35 3.07 -3.33 10.22
CA ASP A 35 3.75 -2.63 11.30
C ASP A 35 4.13 -1.18 10.87
N PRO A 36 4.45 -0.27 11.81
CA PRO A 36 4.75 1.13 11.47
C PRO A 36 5.93 1.31 10.50
N ARG A 37 6.91 0.40 10.52
CA ARG A 37 8.06 0.43 9.62
C ARG A 37 7.63 0.02 8.22
N TRP A 38 6.80 -1.01 8.07
CA TRP A 38 6.22 -1.39 6.79
C TRP A 38 5.37 -0.25 6.21
N GLN A 39 4.51 0.39 7.03
CA GLN A 39 3.69 1.53 6.59
C GLN A 39 4.56 2.70 6.09
N SER A 40 5.67 2.99 6.79
CA SER A 40 6.63 4.01 6.36
C SER A 40 7.30 3.65 5.04
N CYS A 41 7.67 2.38 4.84
CA CYS A 41 8.21 1.89 3.57
C CYS A 41 7.18 1.99 2.44
N PHE A 42 5.90 1.71 2.72
CA PHE A 42 4.82 1.85 1.74
C PHE A 42 4.70 3.31 1.28
N HIS A 43 4.63 4.25 2.23
CA HIS A 43 4.60 5.67 1.93
C HIS A 43 5.80 6.13 1.08
N PHE A 44 7.00 5.62 1.37
CA PHE A 44 8.18 5.93 0.59
C PHE A 44 8.08 5.40 -0.85
N VAL A 45 7.67 4.14 -1.02
CA VAL A 45 7.52 3.51 -2.35
C VAL A 45 6.51 4.26 -3.20
N VAL A 46 5.33 4.59 -2.65
CA VAL A 46 4.28 5.28 -3.42
C VAL A 46 4.63 6.73 -3.76
N GLN A 47 5.44 7.41 -2.94
CA GLN A 47 5.89 8.77 -3.25
C GLN A 47 6.85 8.83 -4.45
N GLY A 48 7.60 7.75 -4.69
CA GLY A 48 8.59 7.68 -5.77
C GLY A 48 8.12 6.96 -7.03
N ARG A 49 6.84 6.53 -7.10
CA ARG A 49 6.36 5.68 -8.19
C ARG A 49 5.43 6.43 -9.12
N ASP A 50 5.89 6.63 -10.35
CA ASP A 50 5.06 7.06 -11.46
C ASP A 50 4.05 5.95 -11.80
N GLY A 51 2.78 6.31 -12.04
CA GLY A 51 1.73 5.34 -12.40
C GLY A 51 0.92 4.78 -11.23
N PHE A 52 1.40 4.88 -9.99
CA PHE A 52 0.63 4.50 -8.79
C PHE A 52 0.05 5.73 -8.10
N TYR A 53 -1.06 6.23 -8.65
CA TYR A 53 -1.67 7.48 -8.18
C TYR A 53 -2.66 7.26 -7.04
N MET A 54 -2.43 7.97 -5.94
CA MET A 54 -3.38 8.14 -4.85
C MET A 54 -3.46 9.62 -4.48
N GLU A 55 -4.65 10.06 -4.08
CA GLU A 55 -4.88 11.36 -3.51
C GLU A 55 -4.64 11.33 -2.01
N GLY A 56 -3.67 12.12 -1.57
CA GLY A 56 -3.26 12.15 -0.17
C GLY A 56 -2.55 10.88 0.28
N ARG A 57 -2.51 10.67 1.59
CA ARG A 57 -1.88 9.50 2.20
C ARG A 57 -2.92 8.42 2.45
N PRO A 58 -2.59 7.14 2.19
CA PRO A 58 -3.47 6.04 2.58
C PRO A 58 -3.61 5.98 4.11
N ILE A 59 -4.78 5.58 4.57
CA ILE A 59 -5.09 5.40 5.99
C ILE A 59 -5.05 3.90 6.28
N PHE A 60 -4.20 3.48 7.21
CA PHE A 60 -4.11 2.09 7.64
C PHE A 60 -5.00 1.84 8.85
N ASP A 61 -5.82 0.79 8.79
CA ASP A 61 -6.57 0.28 9.93
C ASP A 61 -6.52 -1.26 9.95
N GLN A 62 -5.98 -1.82 11.02
CA GLN A 62 -5.71 -3.25 11.14
C GLN A 62 -5.01 -3.83 9.90
N SER A 63 -5.61 -4.81 9.22
CA SER A 63 -5.13 -5.40 7.97
C SER A 63 -5.75 -4.73 6.74
N ASN A 64 -6.23 -3.50 6.83
CA ASN A 64 -6.79 -2.76 5.70
C ASN A 64 -6.03 -1.46 5.50
N PHE A 65 -6.00 -0.98 4.26
CA PHE A 65 -5.75 0.42 4.01
C PHE A 65 -6.78 1.02 3.05
N GLU A 66 -7.10 2.28 3.29
CA GLU A 66 -7.99 3.06 2.44
C GLU A 66 -7.20 4.13 1.71
N ALA A 67 -7.53 4.36 0.45
CA ALA A 67 -6.98 5.45 -0.35
C ALA A 67 -8.06 6.04 -1.26
N VAL A 68 -7.80 7.25 -1.75
CA VAL A 68 -8.60 7.86 -2.82
C VAL A 68 -7.78 7.81 -4.09
N VAL A 69 -8.38 7.40 -5.20
CA VAL A 69 -7.72 7.24 -6.50
C VAL A 69 -8.58 7.92 -7.55
N PRO A 70 -8.01 8.66 -8.53
CA PRO A 70 -8.79 9.18 -9.64
C PRO A 70 -9.57 8.06 -10.34
N ALA A 71 -10.82 8.31 -10.73
CA ALA A 71 -11.70 7.27 -11.27
C ALA A 71 -11.10 6.56 -12.51
N GLY A 72 -10.41 7.31 -13.38
CA GLY A 72 -9.70 6.77 -14.56
C GLY A 72 -8.39 6.04 -14.25
N GLN A 73 -7.95 6.00 -12.99
CA GLN A 73 -6.69 5.37 -12.55
C GLN A 73 -6.93 4.13 -11.68
N VAL A 74 -8.18 3.74 -11.43
CA VAL A 74 -8.51 2.58 -10.57
C VAL A 74 -7.92 1.28 -11.10
N ASP A 75 -7.96 1.05 -12.42
CA ASP A 75 -7.42 -0.17 -13.02
C ASP A 75 -5.89 -0.18 -13.01
N ALA A 76 -5.25 0.97 -13.27
CA ALA A 76 -3.81 1.13 -13.11
C ALA A 76 -3.38 0.88 -11.66
N PHE A 77 -4.09 1.46 -10.68
CA PHE A 77 -3.86 1.20 -9.25
C PHE A 77 -3.93 -0.29 -8.93
N ARG A 78 -4.97 -1.00 -9.41
CA ARG A 78 -5.11 -2.45 -9.18
C ARG A 78 -3.98 -3.26 -9.81
N HIS A 79 -3.57 -2.87 -11.01
CA HIS A 79 -2.49 -3.54 -11.74
C HIS A 79 -1.13 -3.38 -11.03
N GLU A 80 -0.84 -2.18 -10.55
CA GLU A 80 0.43 -1.81 -9.94
C GLU A 80 0.56 -2.22 -8.47
N LEU A 81 -0.57 -2.37 -7.76
CA LEU A 81 -0.61 -2.67 -6.32
C LEU A 81 0.23 -3.90 -5.90
N PRO A 82 0.19 -5.06 -6.58
CA PRO A 82 1.01 -6.21 -6.20
C PRO A 82 2.52 -5.89 -6.19
N GLU A 83 2.99 -5.11 -7.16
CA GLU A 83 4.40 -4.73 -7.25
C GLU A 83 4.78 -3.72 -6.16
N VAL A 84 3.92 -2.73 -5.91
CA VAL A 84 4.09 -1.78 -4.80
C VAL A 84 4.22 -2.51 -3.47
N LEU A 85 3.38 -3.52 -3.23
CA LEU A 85 3.47 -4.35 -2.02
C LEU A 85 4.77 -5.15 -1.98
N ALA A 86 5.20 -5.75 -3.11
CA ALA A 86 6.45 -6.50 -3.18
C ALA A 86 7.69 -5.64 -2.88
N LEU A 87 7.76 -4.43 -3.45
CA LEU A 87 8.82 -3.46 -3.17
C LEU A 87 8.80 -3.01 -1.71
N THR A 88 7.61 -2.74 -1.17
CA THR A 88 7.45 -2.37 0.24
C THR A 88 7.97 -3.46 1.17
N ASN A 89 7.63 -4.73 0.91
CA ASN A 89 8.13 -5.86 1.70
C ASN A 89 9.66 -5.95 1.65
N THR A 90 10.24 -5.77 0.46
CA THR A 90 11.70 -5.79 0.26
C THR A 90 12.37 -4.68 1.07
N LEU A 91 11.84 -3.45 1.01
CA LEU A 91 12.39 -2.31 1.73
C LEU A 91 12.25 -2.49 3.25
N ALA A 92 11.08 -2.92 3.72
CA ALA A 92 10.84 -3.17 5.14
C ALA A 92 11.78 -4.24 5.69
N ARG A 93 12.04 -5.31 4.92
CA ARG A 93 13.01 -6.35 5.25
C ARG A 93 14.44 -5.80 5.33
N ALA A 94 14.85 -5.00 4.35
CA ALA A 94 16.17 -4.38 4.32
C ALA A 94 16.39 -3.46 5.54
N GLN A 95 15.38 -2.65 5.91
CA GLN A 95 15.44 -1.84 7.14
C GLN A 95 15.54 -2.70 8.41
N ALA A 96 14.83 -3.85 8.47
CA ALA A 96 14.94 -4.79 9.59
C ALA A 96 16.37 -5.26 9.82
N ILE A 97 17.03 -5.67 8.73
CA ILE A 97 18.39 -6.21 8.75
C ILE A 97 19.35 -5.12 9.19
N LYS A 98 19.24 -3.93 8.58
CA LYS A 98 20.05 -2.76 8.93
C LYS A 98 19.90 -2.37 10.41
N ASP A 99 18.69 -2.40 10.96
CA ASP A 99 18.44 -2.06 12.36
C ASP A 99 18.95 -3.15 13.33
N ALA A 100 18.98 -4.41 12.89
CA ALA A 100 19.53 -5.51 13.66
C ALA A 100 21.07 -5.47 13.71
N ASP A 101 21.72 -5.17 12.59
CA ASP A 101 23.19 -5.04 12.50
C ASP A 101 23.73 -3.85 13.32
N ARG A 102 22.85 -2.91 13.71
CA ARG A 102 23.20 -1.75 14.53
C ARG A 102 23.15 -2.02 16.04
N ARG A 103 22.62 -3.16 16.46
CA ARG A 103 22.45 -3.56 17.87
C ARG A 103 23.48 -4.59 18.29
#